data_AF-A0A397PK92-F1
#
_entry.id   AF-A0A397PK92-F1
#
_cell.length_a   1.000
_cell.length_b   1.000
_cell.length_c   1.000
_cell.angle_alpha   90.00
_cell.angle_beta   90.00
_cell.angle_gamma   90.00
#
_symmetry.space_group_name_H-M   'P 1'
#
loop_
_entity.id
_entity.type
_entity.pdbx_description
1 polymer ?
#
loop_
_entity_poly.entity_id
_entity_poly.type
_entity_poly.pdbx_seq_one_letter_code
_entity_poly.pdbx_strand_id
1 'polypeptide(L)'
;MAYHLQLLRNLIERHPERAGNLELHVRALEQSIEQLPNTCLASVRTIFEAAQASIGLQLKIEFGRDGLPDRMTKVIEAFNFSMTDHPDGDKIHEELTALVKGIEETTTALARLSNIPNMRHGGALDWAVLQRQHAYMLGGLCDALVSFLLDVAWSRPSEEMEEPSGPSYALETDFNDSLDSEYELVEIAGSSFEPSRILFMLDPTQYEAALTEWRLTNPADGEQEAAA
;
A
#
# COMPACT_ATOMS: atom_id res chain seq x y z
N MET A 1 4.02 7.04 32.42
CA MET A 1 4.69 6.70 31.15
C MET A 1 4.02 7.55 30.10
N ALA A 2 4.79 8.23 29.26
CA ALA A 2 4.19 9.10 28.26
C ALA A 2 3.48 8.25 27.18
N TYR A 3 2.32 8.69 26.70
CA TYR A 3 1.63 8.03 25.60
C TYR A 3 2.39 8.27 24.29
N HIS A 4 2.67 7.19 23.56
CA HIS A 4 3.39 7.24 22.30
C HIS A 4 2.65 6.49 21.19
N LEU A 5 2.59 7.12 20.03
CA LEU A 5 2.09 6.53 18.78
C LEU A 5 3.25 5.75 18.15
N GLN A 6 3.53 4.56 18.70
CA GLN A 6 4.74 3.80 18.43
C GLN A 6 4.90 3.47 16.94
N LEU A 7 3.82 3.10 16.25
CA LEU A 7 3.89 2.70 14.84
C LEU A 7 4.20 3.91 13.96
N LEU A 8 3.51 5.04 14.19
CA LEU A 8 3.75 6.28 13.45
C LEU A 8 5.15 6.84 13.71
N ARG A 9 5.63 6.78 14.96
CA ARG A 9 7.01 7.16 15.34
C ARG A 9 8.03 6.34 14.57
N ASN A 10 7.90 5.02 14.59
CA ASN A 10 8.79 4.11 13.87
C ASN A 10 8.73 4.34 12.35
N LEU A 11 7.56 4.66 11.80
CA LEU A 11 7.39 4.92 10.37
C LEU A 11 8.08 6.22 9.94
N ILE A 12 7.94 7.29 10.73
CA ILE A 12 8.63 8.58 10.52
C ILE A 12 10.15 8.40 10.57
N GLU A 13 10.65 7.61 11.52
CA GLU A 13 12.09 7.32 11.65
C GLU A 13 12.64 6.54 10.44
N ARG A 14 11.84 5.64 9.85
CA ARG A 14 12.22 4.88 8.64
C ARG A 14 12.17 5.72 7.36
N HIS A 15 11.29 6.73 7.30
CA HIS A 15 11.05 7.53 6.09
C HIS A 15 10.99 9.04 6.41
N PRO A 16 12.07 9.65 6.94
CA PRO A 16 12.08 11.05 7.38
C PRO A 16 11.78 12.03 6.23
N GLU A 17 12.14 11.69 5.00
CA GLU A 17 11.89 12.48 3.80
C GLU A 17 10.41 12.54 3.40
N ARG A 18 9.60 11.55 3.81
CA ARG A 18 8.16 11.46 3.52
C ARG A 18 7.28 11.95 4.67
N ALA A 19 7.86 12.06 5.87
CA ALA A 19 7.13 12.44 7.08
C ALA A 19 6.49 13.83 7.00
N GLY A 20 7.14 14.81 6.35
CA GLY A 20 6.60 16.18 6.22
C GLY A 20 6.09 16.76 7.55
N ASN A 21 4.82 17.16 7.59
CA ASN A 21 4.17 17.69 8.80
C ASN A 21 3.57 16.61 9.73
N LEU A 22 3.68 15.32 9.39
CA LEU A 22 3.11 14.22 10.16
C LEU A 22 3.63 14.20 11.60
N GLU A 23 4.91 14.51 11.80
CA GLU A 23 5.51 14.53 13.15
C GLU A 23 4.83 15.57 14.06
N LEU A 24 4.45 16.74 13.53
CA LEU A 24 3.72 17.76 14.28
C LEU A 24 2.35 17.25 14.71
N HIS A 25 1.65 16.54 13.82
CA HIS A 25 0.35 15.97 14.12
C HIS A 25 0.44 14.83 15.14
N VAL A 26 1.44 13.95 15.02
CA VAL A 26 1.74 12.87 15.99
C VAL A 26 1.98 13.44 17.39
N ARG A 27 2.87 14.42 17.52
CA ARG A 27 3.16 15.08 18.81
C ARG A 27 1.91 15.73 19.40
N ALA A 28 1.10 16.40 18.56
CA ALA A 28 -0.15 17.02 19.01
C ALA A 28 -1.18 16.00 19.51
N LEU A 29 -1.30 14.85 18.86
CA LEU A 29 -2.21 13.79 19.31
C LEU A 29 -1.72 13.13 20.61
N GLU A 30 -0.43 12.79 20.72
CA GLU A 30 0.14 12.24 21.96
C GLU A 30 -0.13 13.17 23.16
N GLN A 31 0.13 14.48 22.99
CA GLN A 31 -0.16 15.47 24.03
C GLN A 31 -1.66 15.54 24.35
N SER A 32 -2.52 15.51 23.33
CA SER A 32 -3.98 15.57 23.49
C SER A 32 -4.52 14.36 24.27
N ILE A 33 -4.01 13.16 24.00
CA ILE A 33 -4.41 11.93 24.71
C ILE A 33 -4.09 12.01 26.21
N GLU A 34 -2.97 12.62 26.57
CA GLU A 34 -2.56 12.75 27.96
C GLU A 34 -3.27 13.89 28.70
N GLN A 35 -3.32 15.06 28.07
CA GLN A 35 -3.64 16.32 28.73
C GLN A 35 -5.07 16.76 28.47
N LEU A 36 -5.64 16.46 27.29
CA LEU A 36 -6.95 16.92 26.84
C LEU A 36 -7.78 15.79 26.16
N PRO A 37 -8.13 14.70 26.88
CA PRO A 37 -8.85 13.55 26.28
C PRO A 37 -10.17 13.90 25.58
N ASN A 38 -10.79 15.02 25.96
CA ASN A 38 -12.04 15.51 25.40
C ASN A 38 -11.90 16.18 24.02
N THR A 39 -10.69 16.48 23.56
CA THR A 39 -10.42 17.07 22.25
C THR A 39 -9.58 16.17 21.33
N CYS A 40 -9.17 14.98 21.82
CA CYS A 40 -8.33 14.05 21.06
C CYS A 40 -8.94 13.62 19.72
N LEU A 41 -10.28 13.57 19.64
CA LEU A 41 -10.99 13.19 18.43
C LEU A 41 -10.74 14.16 17.26
N ALA A 42 -10.57 15.45 17.56
CA ALA A 42 -10.18 16.44 16.54
C ALA A 42 -8.79 16.12 15.98
N SER A 43 -7.83 15.86 16.87
CA SER A 43 -6.44 15.52 16.50
C SER A 43 -6.36 14.22 15.68
N VAL A 44 -7.12 13.19 16.07
CA VAL A 44 -7.20 11.92 15.32
C VAL A 44 -7.71 12.18 13.91
N ARG A 45 -8.82 12.91 13.76
CA ARG A 45 -9.36 13.24 12.44
C ARG A 45 -8.36 14.02 11.58
N THR A 46 -7.68 15.01 12.16
CA THR A 46 -6.65 15.78 11.46
C THR A 46 -5.50 14.89 10.97
N ILE A 47 -5.05 13.92 11.76
CA ILE A 47 -4.01 12.97 11.31
C ILE A 47 -4.50 12.14 10.12
N PHE A 48 -5.71 11.59 10.18
CA PHE A 48 -6.24 10.81 9.05
C PHE A 48 -6.31 11.65 7.77
N GLU A 49 -6.85 12.87 7.85
CA GLU A 49 -6.98 13.76 6.71
C GLU A 49 -5.61 14.17 6.15
N ALA A 50 -4.64 14.46 7.03
CA ALA A 50 -3.27 14.80 6.66
C ALA A 50 -2.54 13.61 6.01
N ALA A 51 -2.68 12.41 6.57
CA ALA A 51 -2.08 11.19 6.03
C ALA A 51 -2.64 10.88 4.63
N GLN A 52 -3.97 10.89 4.48
CA GLN A 52 -4.62 10.70 3.19
C GLN A 52 -4.17 11.76 2.17
N ALA A 53 -4.08 13.03 2.58
CA ALA A 53 -3.58 14.10 1.71
C ALA A 53 -2.12 13.86 1.27
N SER A 54 -1.28 13.36 2.18
CA SER A 54 0.14 13.10 1.88
C SER A 54 0.33 11.99 0.84
N ILE A 55 -0.53 10.95 0.86
CA ILE A 55 -0.45 9.84 -0.09
C ILE A 55 -1.29 10.07 -1.35
N GLY A 56 -2.18 11.07 -1.36
CA GLY A 56 -3.07 11.34 -2.49
C GLY A 56 -2.32 11.62 -3.80
N LEU A 57 -1.22 12.38 -3.74
CA LEU A 57 -0.39 12.65 -4.92
C LEU A 57 0.26 11.36 -5.45
N GLN A 58 0.81 10.54 -4.55
CA GLN A 58 1.46 9.28 -4.90
C GLN A 58 0.47 8.29 -5.52
N LEU A 59 -0.76 8.26 -5.02
CA LEU A 59 -1.83 7.38 -5.50
C LEU A 59 -2.64 7.98 -6.66
N LYS A 60 -2.28 9.18 -7.15
CA LYS A 60 -3.01 9.92 -8.18
C LYS A 60 -4.50 10.12 -7.86
N ILE A 61 -4.82 10.35 -6.58
CA ILE A 61 -6.19 10.56 -6.10
C ILE A 61 -6.48 12.05 -5.94
N GLU A 62 -7.59 12.50 -6.51
CA GLU A 62 -8.17 13.81 -6.23
C GLU A 62 -9.29 13.70 -5.19
N PHE A 63 -9.10 14.36 -4.03
CA PHE A 63 -10.06 14.32 -2.91
C PHE A 63 -11.12 15.43 -2.93
N GLY A 64 -11.10 16.39 -3.86
CA GLY A 64 -12.15 17.42 -4.00
C GLY A 64 -12.70 17.99 -2.68
N ARG A 65 -14.01 17.77 -2.43
CA ARG A 65 -14.73 18.14 -1.20
C ARG A 65 -15.12 16.93 -0.34
N ASP A 66 -14.41 15.83 -0.53
CA ASP A 66 -14.75 14.53 0.04
C ASP A 66 -14.66 14.53 1.58
N GLY A 67 -15.63 13.86 2.21
CA GLY A 67 -15.56 13.59 3.64
C GLY A 67 -14.51 12.53 3.96
N LEU A 68 -14.15 12.42 5.24
CA LEU A 68 -13.21 11.39 5.70
C LEU A 68 -13.55 9.97 5.21
N PRO A 69 -14.84 9.52 5.19
CA PRO A 69 -15.20 8.21 4.65
C PRO A 69 -14.90 8.08 3.15
N ASP A 70 -15.33 9.05 2.34
CA ASP A 70 -15.15 9.02 0.89
C ASP A 70 -13.66 9.03 0.50
N ARG A 71 -12.85 9.79 1.25
CA ARG A 71 -11.39 9.80 1.09
C ARG A 71 -10.77 8.44 1.41
N MET A 72 -11.29 7.74 2.42
CA MET A 72 -10.80 6.41 2.78
C MET A 72 -11.09 5.40 1.68
N THR A 73 -12.33 5.38 1.16
CA THR A 73 -12.72 4.49 0.08
C THR A 73 -11.81 4.68 -1.14
N LYS A 74 -11.58 5.93 -1.57
CA LYS A 74 -10.66 6.21 -2.69
C LYS A 74 -9.23 5.70 -2.45
N VAL A 75 -8.69 5.88 -1.24
CA VAL A 75 -7.33 5.40 -0.89
C VAL A 75 -7.25 3.89 -0.94
N ILE A 76 -8.23 3.21 -0.37
CA ILE A 76 -8.31 1.76 -0.33
C ILE A 76 -8.46 1.17 -1.74
N GLU A 77 -9.34 1.75 -2.57
CA GLU A 77 -9.52 1.33 -3.96
C GLU A 77 -8.22 1.48 -4.75
N ALA A 78 -7.50 2.58 -4.56
CA ALA A 78 -6.20 2.80 -5.21
C ALA A 78 -5.11 1.84 -4.72
N PHE A 79 -5.22 1.32 -3.50
CA PHE A 79 -4.30 0.28 -3.06
C PHE A 79 -4.49 -1.03 -3.80
N ASN A 80 -5.70 -1.39 -4.22
CA ASN A 80 -5.94 -2.63 -4.96
C ASN A 80 -5.24 -3.86 -4.33
N PHE A 81 -5.79 -4.39 -3.23
CA PHE A 81 -5.26 -5.58 -2.55
C PHE A 81 -5.62 -6.90 -3.26
N SER A 82 -5.95 -6.88 -4.55
CA SER A 82 -6.27 -8.12 -5.28
C SER A 82 -5.03 -9.00 -5.44
N MET A 83 -5.23 -10.32 -5.37
CA MET A 83 -4.21 -11.31 -5.71
C MET A 83 -4.70 -12.11 -6.92
N THR A 84 -3.86 -12.20 -7.95
CA THR A 84 -4.22 -12.80 -9.25
C THR A 84 -3.61 -14.18 -9.47
N ASP A 85 -2.63 -14.59 -8.65
CA ASP A 85 -1.83 -15.81 -8.86
C ASP A 85 -1.94 -16.80 -7.69
N HIS A 86 -3.16 -17.12 -7.28
CA HIS A 86 -3.42 -18.14 -6.25
C HIS A 86 -4.59 -19.05 -6.64
N PRO A 87 -4.49 -20.39 -6.45
CA PRO A 87 -5.57 -21.34 -6.79
C PRO A 87 -6.91 -21.05 -6.09
N ASP A 88 -6.87 -20.51 -4.88
CA ASP A 88 -8.06 -20.04 -4.12
C ASP A 88 -8.26 -18.51 -4.20
N GLY A 89 -7.88 -17.87 -5.30
CA GLY A 89 -7.91 -16.40 -5.46
C GLY A 89 -9.25 -15.76 -5.08
N ASP A 90 -10.36 -16.36 -5.48
CA ASP A 90 -11.72 -15.85 -5.18
C ASP A 90 -12.01 -15.79 -3.68
N LYS A 91 -11.68 -16.84 -2.92
CA LYS A 91 -11.88 -16.87 -1.47
C LYS A 91 -11.01 -15.85 -0.77
N ILE A 92 -9.76 -15.72 -1.22
CA ILE A 92 -8.85 -14.75 -0.61
C ILE A 92 -9.33 -13.32 -0.91
N HIS A 93 -9.80 -13.06 -2.13
CA HIS A 93 -10.37 -11.77 -2.49
C HIS A 93 -11.60 -11.43 -1.63
N GLU A 94 -12.48 -12.40 -1.37
CA GLU A 94 -13.63 -12.22 -0.46
C GLU A 94 -13.18 -11.79 0.95
N GLU A 95 -12.22 -12.51 1.54
CA GLU A 95 -11.73 -12.21 2.89
C GLU A 95 -10.96 -10.88 2.96
N LEU A 96 -10.14 -10.57 1.96
CA LEU A 96 -9.45 -9.28 1.87
C LEU A 96 -10.43 -8.12 1.72
N THR A 97 -11.50 -8.32 0.94
CA THR A 97 -12.58 -7.32 0.81
C THR A 97 -13.29 -7.12 2.15
N ALA A 98 -13.54 -8.18 2.92
CA ALA A 98 -14.13 -8.07 4.25
C ALA A 98 -13.23 -7.29 5.23
N LEU A 99 -11.92 -7.52 5.21
CA LEU A 99 -10.95 -6.78 6.02
C LEU A 99 -10.92 -5.29 5.65
N VAL A 100 -10.84 -5.00 4.36
CA VAL A 100 -10.88 -3.65 3.81
C VAL A 100 -12.14 -2.91 4.25
N LYS A 101 -13.30 -3.55 4.11
CA LYS A 101 -14.59 -2.97 4.53
C LYS A 101 -14.60 -2.65 6.03
N GLY A 102 -13.99 -3.49 6.86
CA GLY A 102 -13.83 -3.21 8.29
C GLY A 102 -13.04 -1.92 8.57
N ILE A 103 -12.01 -1.63 7.78
CA ILE A 103 -11.22 -0.38 7.89
C ILE A 103 -12.08 0.83 7.51
N GLU A 104 -12.85 0.72 6.43
CA GLU A 104 -13.76 1.79 5.97
C GLU A 104 -14.88 2.07 6.99
N GLU A 105 -15.50 1.02 7.52
CA GLU A 105 -16.56 1.12 8.53
C GLU A 105 -16.02 1.78 9.82
N THR A 106 -14.80 1.43 10.20
CA THR A 106 -14.13 2.03 11.36
C THR A 106 -13.87 3.52 11.15
N THR A 107 -13.37 3.90 9.98
CA THR A 107 -13.17 5.30 9.61
C THR A 107 -14.49 6.07 9.52
N THR A 108 -15.54 5.41 9.03
CA THR A 108 -16.89 5.97 8.96
C THR A 108 -17.47 6.21 10.35
N ALA A 109 -17.29 5.26 11.27
CA ALA A 109 -17.70 5.41 12.66
C ALA A 109 -16.96 6.58 13.33
N LEU A 110 -15.66 6.73 13.08
CA LEU A 110 -14.86 7.87 13.54
C LEU A 110 -15.39 9.20 13.00
N ALA A 111 -15.69 9.28 11.70
CA ALA A 111 -16.24 10.48 11.08
C ALA A 111 -17.60 10.85 11.67
N ARG A 112 -18.48 9.86 11.87
CA ARG A 112 -19.79 10.04 12.51
C ARG A 112 -19.64 10.52 13.95
N LEU A 113 -18.76 9.90 14.73
CA LEU A 113 -18.45 10.30 16.10
C LEU A 113 -17.94 11.75 16.16
N SER A 114 -17.08 12.16 15.23
CA SER A 114 -16.56 13.53 15.11
C SER A 114 -17.64 14.56 14.77
N ASN A 115 -18.77 14.14 14.20
CA ASN A 115 -19.87 15.03 13.81
C ASN A 115 -20.96 15.11 14.89
N ILE A 116 -20.88 14.29 15.95
CA ILE A 116 -21.78 14.42 17.10
C ILE A 116 -21.49 15.75 17.80
N PRO A 117 -22.51 16.58 18.10
CA PRO A 117 -22.33 17.87 18.76
C PRO A 117 -21.49 17.75 20.04
N ASN A 118 -20.53 18.66 20.21
CA ASN A 118 -19.62 18.75 21.37
C ASN A 118 -18.67 17.55 21.61
N MET A 119 -18.61 16.56 20.71
CA MET A 119 -17.62 15.47 20.79
C MET A 119 -16.22 15.84 20.27
N ARG A 120 -16.15 16.79 19.32
CA ARG A 120 -14.87 17.18 18.70
C ARG A 120 -14.10 18.24 19.48
N HIS A 121 -14.82 19.20 20.09
CA HIS A 121 -14.26 20.42 20.67
C HIS A 121 -14.35 20.46 22.20
N GLY A 122 -14.78 19.36 22.83
CA GLY A 122 -15.14 19.31 24.24
C GLY A 122 -16.60 19.69 24.51
N GLY A 123 -17.14 19.10 25.59
CA GLY A 123 -18.52 19.28 26.05
C GLY A 123 -18.81 20.68 26.59
N ALA A 124 -20.05 21.15 26.44
CA ALA A 124 -20.62 22.12 27.37
C ALA A 124 -20.70 21.51 28.79
N LEU A 125 -20.75 22.35 29.82
CA LEU A 125 -20.59 21.99 31.24
C LEU A 125 -21.45 20.81 31.74
N ASP A 126 -22.56 20.49 31.06
CA ASP A 126 -23.54 19.48 31.50
C ASP A 126 -23.54 18.17 30.70
N TRP A 127 -22.67 18.01 29.69
CA TRP A 127 -22.70 16.84 28.79
C TRP A 127 -21.53 15.89 29.05
N ALA A 128 -21.78 14.58 28.87
CA ALA A 128 -20.73 13.57 28.93
C ALA A 128 -19.72 13.79 27.79
N VAL A 129 -18.42 13.77 28.12
CA VAL A 129 -17.31 13.95 27.18
C VAL A 129 -16.47 12.68 27.07
N LEU A 130 -15.63 12.62 26.02
CA LEU A 130 -14.63 11.57 25.91
C LEU A 130 -13.71 11.57 27.14
N GLN A 131 -13.49 10.37 27.68
CA GLN A 131 -12.64 10.11 28.81
C GLN A 131 -11.31 9.52 28.33
N ARG A 132 -10.34 9.43 29.25
CA ARG A 132 -9.00 8.91 28.96
C ARG A 132 -9.03 7.57 28.22
N GLN A 133 -9.85 6.61 28.65
CA GLN A 133 -9.95 5.31 27.97
C GLN A 133 -10.38 5.42 26.50
N HIS A 134 -11.27 6.35 26.17
CA HIS A 134 -11.69 6.61 24.79
C HIS A 134 -10.56 7.26 24.00
N ALA A 135 -9.81 8.19 24.60
CA ALA A 135 -8.65 8.79 23.96
C ALA A 135 -7.54 7.76 23.66
N TYR A 136 -7.29 6.82 24.57
CA TYR A 136 -6.34 5.72 24.35
C TYR A 136 -6.80 4.78 23.23
N MET A 137 -8.09 4.43 23.19
CA MET A 137 -8.67 3.63 22.12
C MET A 137 -8.54 4.34 20.76
N LEU A 138 -8.92 5.61 20.68
CA LEU A 138 -8.84 6.41 19.46
C LEU A 138 -7.39 6.63 19.02
N GLY A 139 -6.48 6.84 19.96
CA GLY A 139 -5.04 6.95 19.71
C GLY A 139 -4.47 5.67 19.13
N GLY A 140 -4.76 4.52 19.73
CA GLY A 140 -4.25 3.22 19.25
C GLY A 140 -4.81 2.86 17.87
N LEU A 141 -6.09 3.17 17.64
CA LEU A 141 -6.72 3.00 16.34
C LEU A 141 -6.08 3.91 15.28
N CYS A 142 -5.81 5.17 15.63
CA CYS A 142 -5.13 6.11 14.76
C CYS A 142 -3.71 5.64 14.43
N ASP A 143 -2.95 5.21 15.43
CA ASP A 143 -1.59 4.69 15.25
C ASP A 143 -1.57 3.51 14.30
N ALA A 144 -2.45 2.53 14.50
CA ALA A 144 -2.51 1.33 13.67
C ALA A 144 -2.96 1.62 12.24
N LEU A 145 -4.10 2.28 12.05
CA LEU A 145 -4.67 2.47 10.73
C LEU A 145 -3.86 3.46 9.90
N VAL A 146 -3.44 4.58 10.47
CA VAL A 146 -2.69 5.59 9.72
C VAL A 146 -1.31 5.07 9.37
N SER A 147 -0.64 4.37 10.29
CA SER A 147 0.64 3.72 9.98
C SER A 147 0.49 2.70 8.88
N PHE A 148 -0.57 1.88 8.90
CA PHE A 148 -0.82 0.90 7.84
C PHE A 148 -0.98 1.56 6.47
N LEU A 149 -1.82 2.60 6.36
CA LEU A 149 -2.03 3.30 5.08
C LEU A 149 -0.74 3.93 4.56
N LEU A 150 0.01 4.59 5.44
CA LEU A 150 1.26 5.23 5.06
C LEU A 150 2.36 4.22 4.72
N ASP A 151 2.49 3.12 5.48
CA ASP A 151 3.47 2.07 5.21
C ASP A 151 3.18 1.39 3.86
N VAL A 152 1.91 1.04 3.57
CA VAL A 152 1.51 0.48 2.27
C VAL A 152 1.73 1.46 1.12
N ALA A 153 1.41 2.73 1.32
CA ALA A 153 1.68 3.74 0.30
C ALA A 153 3.18 3.91 0.09
N TRP A 154 3.95 4.02 1.17
CA TRP A 154 5.37 4.33 1.08
C TRP A 154 6.23 3.15 0.64
N SER A 155 5.79 1.91 0.88
CA SER A 155 6.48 0.71 0.44
C SER A 155 6.29 0.42 -1.06
N ARG A 156 5.31 1.04 -1.72
CA ARG A 156 5.14 0.87 -3.16
C ARG A 156 6.30 1.54 -3.90
N PRO A 157 6.85 0.87 -4.94
CA PRO A 157 7.68 1.57 -5.89
C PRO A 157 6.91 2.80 -6.39
N SER A 158 7.53 3.97 -6.38
CA SER A 158 7.04 5.09 -7.18
C SER A 158 6.90 4.61 -8.62
N GLU A 159 5.93 5.04 -9.40
CA GLU A 159 5.80 4.62 -10.81
C GLU A 159 7.07 4.86 -11.65
N GLU A 160 8.01 5.70 -11.19
CA GLU A 160 9.37 5.81 -11.74
C GLU A 160 10.24 4.54 -11.55
N MET A 161 9.74 3.57 -10.79
CA MET A 161 10.32 2.27 -10.42
C MET A 161 9.29 1.14 -10.59
N GLU A 162 8.27 1.28 -11.45
CA GLU A 162 7.72 0.08 -12.07
C GLU A 162 8.85 -0.48 -12.95
N GLU A 163 9.71 -1.32 -12.36
CA GLU A 163 10.37 -2.34 -13.16
C GLU A 163 9.24 -3.04 -13.92
N PRO A 164 9.29 -3.11 -15.26
CA PRO A 164 8.29 -3.83 -16.01
C PRO A 164 8.16 -5.20 -15.38
N SER A 165 6.93 -5.67 -15.16
CA SER A 165 6.68 -7.03 -14.70
C SER A 165 7.65 -7.95 -15.43
N GLY A 166 8.57 -8.58 -14.68
CA GLY A 166 9.65 -9.35 -15.27
C GLY A 166 9.13 -10.32 -16.33
N PRO A 167 9.98 -10.73 -17.29
CA PRO A 167 9.52 -11.43 -18.48
C PRO A 167 8.63 -12.63 -18.14
N SER A 168 7.49 -12.75 -18.82
CA SER A 168 6.58 -13.88 -18.61
C SER A 168 7.01 -15.04 -19.49
N TYR A 169 7.37 -16.17 -18.88
CA TYR A 169 7.77 -17.37 -19.63
C TYR A 169 6.79 -17.75 -20.74
N ALA A 170 5.47 -17.60 -20.50
CA ALA A 170 4.45 -17.93 -21.48
C ALA A 170 4.38 -16.97 -22.68
N LEU A 171 4.91 -15.75 -22.55
CA LEU A 171 4.92 -14.73 -23.60
C LEU A 171 6.22 -14.74 -24.42
N GLU A 172 7.31 -15.31 -23.90
CA GLU A 172 8.62 -15.32 -24.55
C GLU A 172 8.89 -16.64 -25.30
N THR A 173 7.89 -17.17 -26.03
CA THR A 173 7.97 -18.48 -26.69
C THR A 173 9.14 -18.59 -27.66
N ASP A 174 9.37 -17.56 -28.48
CA ASP A 174 10.41 -17.59 -29.52
C ASP A 174 11.82 -17.61 -28.92
N PHE A 175 12.00 -16.91 -27.80
CA PHE A 175 13.24 -16.96 -27.03
C PHE A 175 13.44 -18.32 -26.36
N ASN A 176 12.40 -18.84 -25.70
CA ASN A 176 12.45 -20.14 -25.03
C ASN A 176 12.78 -21.27 -26.01
N ASP A 177 12.12 -21.28 -27.17
CA ASP A 177 12.38 -22.26 -28.22
C ASP A 177 13.83 -22.17 -28.74
N SER A 178 14.38 -20.94 -28.82
CA SER A 178 15.77 -20.75 -29.23
C SER A 178 16.77 -21.31 -28.22
N LEU A 179 16.53 -21.11 -26.91
CA LEU A 179 17.34 -21.66 -25.84
C LEU A 179 17.25 -23.20 -25.80
N ASP A 180 16.04 -23.74 -25.90
CA ASP A 180 15.82 -25.18 -25.83
C ASP A 180 16.39 -25.91 -27.06
N SER A 181 16.42 -25.24 -28.20
CA SER A 181 17.08 -25.74 -29.42
C SER A 181 18.61 -25.68 -29.33
N GLU A 182 19.17 -24.66 -28.66
CA GLU A 182 20.63 -24.48 -28.55
C GLU A 182 21.26 -25.44 -27.53
N TYR A 183 20.62 -25.62 -26.37
CA TYR A 183 21.22 -26.33 -25.23
C TYR A 183 20.80 -27.80 -25.08
N GLU A 184 19.89 -28.28 -25.95
CA GLU A 184 19.27 -29.62 -25.87
C GLU A 184 18.57 -29.90 -24.52
N LEU A 185 17.75 -30.94 -24.44
CA LEU A 185 17.06 -31.29 -23.19
C LEU A 185 18.07 -31.77 -22.12
N VAL A 186 17.94 -31.23 -20.91
CA VAL A 186 18.78 -31.62 -19.76
C VAL A 186 18.19 -32.86 -19.10
N GLU A 187 18.98 -33.93 -18.96
CA GLU A 187 18.54 -35.14 -18.26
C GLU A 187 19.05 -35.18 -16.81
N ILE A 188 18.13 -35.27 -15.85
CA ILE A 188 18.42 -35.42 -14.42
C ILE A 188 17.66 -36.62 -13.89
N ALA A 189 18.40 -37.62 -13.40
CA ALA A 189 17.84 -38.85 -12.82
C ALA A 189 16.78 -39.55 -13.70
N GLY A 190 16.97 -39.54 -15.03
CA GLY A 190 16.04 -40.16 -15.99
C GLY A 190 14.84 -39.31 -16.38
N SER A 191 14.78 -38.05 -15.94
CA SER A 191 13.77 -37.07 -16.37
C SER A 191 14.41 -36.01 -17.25
N SER A 192 13.73 -35.63 -18.33
CA SER A 192 14.17 -34.59 -19.27
C SER A 192 13.53 -33.25 -18.93
N PHE A 193 14.31 -32.18 -19.03
CA PHE A 193 13.90 -30.82 -18.70
C PHE A 193 14.30 -29.84 -19.81
N GLU A 194 13.45 -28.85 -20.06
CA GLU A 194 13.72 -27.73 -20.96
C GLU A 194 14.72 -26.76 -20.30
N PRO A 195 15.88 -26.47 -20.93
CA PRO A 195 16.84 -25.47 -20.44
C PRO A 195 16.22 -24.11 -20.12
N SER A 196 15.33 -23.61 -21.00
CA SER A 196 14.66 -22.31 -20.84
C SER A 196 13.80 -22.28 -19.58
N ARG A 197 13.04 -23.35 -19.33
CA ARG A 197 12.21 -23.56 -18.14
C ARG A 197 13.05 -23.64 -16.87
N ILE A 198 14.17 -24.36 -16.92
CA ILE A 198 15.11 -24.46 -15.79
C ILE A 198 15.69 -23.08 -15.47
N LEU A 199 16.19 -22.36 -16.48
CA LEU A 199 16.80 -21.05 -16.31
C LEU A 199 15.80 -20.05 -15.73
N PHE A 200 14.57 -20.02 -16.26
CA PHE A 200 13.49 -19.17 -15.77
C PHE A 200 13.15 -19.42 -14.30
N MET A 201 13.10 -20.69 -13.86
CA MET A 201 12.72 -21.03 -12.49
C MET A 201 13.87 -20.90 -11.47
N LEU A 202 15.12 -21.14 -11.89
CA LEU A 202 16.26 -21.21 -10.98
C LEU A 202 17.09 -19.93 -10.94
N ASP A 203 17.16 -19.17 -12.04
CA ASP A 203 17.90 -17.91 -12.12
C ASP A 203 17.18 -16.89 -13.03
N PRO A 204 16.11 -16.25 -12.53
CA PRO A 204 15.33 -15.27 -13.29
C PRO A 204 16.16 -14.09 -13.78
N THR A 205 17.19 -13.68 -13.02
CA THR A 205 18.09 -12.59 -13.40
C THR A 205 18.90 -12.94 -14.65
N GLN A 206 19.44 -14.16 -14.71
CA GLN A 206 20.14 -14.58 -15.93
C GLN A 206 19.22 -14.85 -17.10
N TYR A 207 18.01 -15.35 -16.85
CA TYR A 207 17.00 -15.48 -17.88
C TYR A 207 16.70 -14.12 -18.55
N GLU A 208 16.50 -13.07 -17.74
CA GLU A 208 16.22 -11.72 -18.24
C GLU A 208 17.40 -11.10 -19.00
N ALA A 209 18.63 -11.31 -18.51
CA ALA A 209 19.84 -10.87 -19.20
C ALA A 209 19.99 -11.54 -20.58
N ALA A 210 19.79 -12.85 -20.65
CA ALA A 210 19.84 -13.61 -21.90
C ALA A 210 18.71 -13.21 -22.87
N LEU A 211 17.49 -12.97 -22.37
CA LEU A 211 16.37 -12.48 -23.17
C LEU A 211 16.65 -11.09 -23.75
N THR A 212 17.26 -10.21 -22.95
CA THR A 212 17.65 -8.86 -23.40
C THR A 212 18.69 -8.91 -24.51
N GLU A 213 19.71 -9.77 -24.36
CA GLU A 213 20.72 -9.98 -25.40
C GLU A 213 20.11 -10.58 -26.68
N TRP A 214 19.24 -11.57 -26.53
CA TRP A 214 18.55 -12.20 -27.66
C TRP A 214 17.71 -11.20 -28.47
N ARG A 215 16.97 -10.31 -27.79
CA ARG A 215 16.17 -9.25 -28.44
C ARG A 215 17.01 -8.25 -29.22
N LEU A 216 18.24 -7.96 -28.75
CA LEU A 216 19.18 -7.10 -29.49
C LEU A 216 19.65 -7.76 -30.80
N THR A 217 19.76 -9.09 -30.81
CA THR A 217 20.19 -9.86 -31.98
C THR A 217 19.05 -10.28 -32.91
N ASN A 218 17.83 -10.36 -32.40
CA ASN A 218 16.62 -10.77 -33.12
C ASN A 218 15.51 -9.72 -32.91
N PRO A 219 15.66 -8.49 -33.41
CA PRO A 219 14.59 -7.51 -33.35
C PRO A 219 13.37 -8.04 -34.11
N ALA A 220 12.21 -8.05 -33.47
CA ALA A 220 10.97 -8.43 -34.14
C ALA A 220 10.71 -7.50 -35.33
N ASP A 221 10.32 -8.07 -36.49
CA ASP A 221 9.84 -7.34 -37.65
C ASP A 221 8.57 -6.54 -37.26
N GLY A 222 8.76 -5.33 -36.73
CA GLY A 222 7.68 -4.48 -36.23
C GLY A 222 8.09 -3.05 -35.84
N GLU A 223 9.37 -2.75 -35.66
CA GLU A 223 9.85 -1.38 -35.33
C GLU A 223 10.72 -0.76 -36.45
N GLN A 224 10.36 -0.99 -37.73
CA GLN A 224 10.94 -0.25 -38.86
C GLN A 224 9.98 0.76 -39.52
N GLU A 225 8.79 1.00 -38.95
CA GLU A 225 7.86 2.03 -39.41
C GLU A 225 7.83 3.28 -38.50
N ALA A 226 8.99 3.66 -37.96
CA ALA A 226 9.19 4.98 -37.35
C ALA A 226 10.52 5.60 -37.81
N ALA A 227 10.84 5.49 -39.09
CA ALA A 227 11.90 6.27 -39.71
C ALA A 227 11.56 6.63 -41.17
N ALA A 228 10.72 7.66 -41.35
CA ALA A 228 10.69 8.49 -42.55
C ALA A 228 10.19 9.90 -42.23
#